data_AF-A0AAE8IF22-F1
#
_entry.id   AF-A0AAE8IF22-F1
#
_cell.length_a   1.000
_cell.length_b   1.000
_cell.length_c   1.000
_cell.angle_alpha   90.00
_cell.angle_beta   90.00
_cell.angle_gamma   90.00
#
_symmetry.space_group_name_H-M   'P 1'
#
loop_
_entity.id
_entity.type
_entity.pdbx_description
1 polymer ?
#
loop_
_entity_poly.entity_id
_entity_poly.type
_entity_poly.pdbx_seq_one_letter_code
_entity_poly.pdbx_strand_id
1 'polypeptide(L)'
;MSNDVNDWHQEGRLFVWRYPNARKGWAGWHFTGDPAGCRSIRNLLDRMHGGGACHRTIKLSPVTEAILSVPNYKFRTEGRFEKLRLEYRPDFPDLLLEPADGALVMTVGMHRLRALTAAFAEVEIGLGDFGIPTSRSHKALAWMFWWMPSINYNYGRRL
;
A
#
# COMPACT_ATOMS: atom_id res chain seq x y z
N MET A 1 -9.16 5.96 -21.99
CA MET A 1 -8.15 4.99 -21.49
C MET A 1 -8.88 3.68 -21.26
N SER A 2 -8.32 2.54 -21.66
CA SER A 2 -8.91 1.22 -21.41
C SER A 2 -9.09 1.04 -19.90
N ASN A 3 -10.31 0.70 -19.45
CA ASN A 3 -10.60 0.33 -18.07
C ASN A 3 -10.22 -1.13 -17.78
N ASP A 4 -9.57 -1.82 -18.73
CA ASP A 4 -9.18 -3.21 -18.51
C ASP A 4 -8.00 -3.28 -17.54
N VAL A 5 -8.23 -4.02 -16.46
CA VAL A 5 -7.23 -4.41 -15.46
C VAL A 5 -6.11 -5.26 -16.12
N ASN A 6 -6.40 -5.93 -17.24
CA ASN A 6 -5.41 -6.71 -17.98
C ASN A 6 -4.35 -5.89 -18.72
N ASP A 7 -4.69 -4.67 -19.14
CA ASP A 7 -3.77 -3.76 -19.83
C ASP A 7 -2.89 -2.96 -18.86
N TRP A 8 -3.03 -3.19 -17.55
CA TRP A 8 -2.23 -2.50 -16.56
C TRP A 8 -0.87 -3.16 -16.40
N HIS A 9 0.18 -2.33 -16.44
CA HIS A 9 1.54 -2.73 -16.15
C HIS A 9 2.09 -1.91 -14.99
N GLN A 10 2.84 -2.57 -14.12
CA GLN A 10 3.43 -1.90 -12.97
C GLN A 10 4.56 -0.96 -13.42
N GLU A 11 4.42 0.31 -13.05
CA GLU A 11 5.51 1.27 -13.01
C GLU A 11 5.97 1.53 -11.57
N GLY A 12 7.22 1.95 -11.42
CA GLY A 12 7.81 2.35 -10.14
C GLY A 12 7.90 1.24 -9.10
N ARG A 13 8.17 1.64 -7.86
CA ARG A 13 8.45 0.73 -6.75
C ARG A 13 7.47 0.92 -5.60
N LEU A 14 7.07 -0.21 -5.04
CA LEU A 14 6.23 -0.30 -3.85
C LEU A 14 6.92 -1.19 -2.83
N PHE A 15 6.73 -0.84 -1.56
CA PHE A 15 7.36 -1.50 -0.42
C PHE A 15 6.28 -1.76 0.63
N VAL A 16 6.28 -2.98 1.16
CA VAL A 16 5.34 -3.40 2.21
C VAL A 16 6.12 -4.17 3.27
N TRP A 17 5.90 -3.84 4.54
CA TRP A 17 6.51 -4.55 5.65
C TRP A 17 5.62 -4.56 6.89
N ARG A 18 5.99 -5.41 7.84
CA ARG A 18 5.51 -5.34 9.22
C ARG A 18 6.68 -5.49 10.17
N TYR A 19 6.54 -4.98 11.39
CA TYR A 19 7.57 -5.12 12.42
C TYR A 19 7.34 -6.36 13.29
N PRO A 20 8.39 -7.13 13.63
CA PRO A 20 8.26 -8.23 14.58
C PRO A 20 7.99 -7.68 15.99
N ASN A 21 7.02 -8.28 16.69
CA ASN A 21 6.64 -7.94 18.06
C ASN A 21 6.44 -6.43 18.25
N ALA A 22 5.63 -5.82 17.39
CA ALA A 22 5.40 -4.39 17.38
C ALA A 22 4.51 -3.93 18.54
N ARG A 23 4.79 -2.74 19.08
CA ARG A 23 3.85 -2.05 19.98
C ARG A 23 2.60 -1.65 19.21
N LYS A 24 1.46 -1.47 19.89
CA LYS A 24 0.14 -1.21 19.28
C LYS A 24 0.13 -0.17 18.15
N GLY A 25 0.85 0.96 18.30
CA GLY A 25 0.91 2.01 17.26
C GLY A 25 1.80 1.69 16.04
N TRP A 26 2.61 0.64 16.14
CA TRP A 26 3.52 0.13 15.10
C TRP A 26 3.09 -1.26 14.60
N ALA A 27 1.95 -1.75 15.10
CA ALA A 27 1.42 -3.04 14.74
C ALA A 27 0.56 -2.91 13.49
N GLY A 28 0.66 -3.90 12.60
CA GLY A 28 -0.02 -3.90 11.32
C GLY A 28 0.97 -3.81 10.17
N TRP A 29 0.46 -3.43 9.01
CA TRP A 29 1.23 -3.31 7.78
C TRP A 29 1.64 -1.87 7.51
N HIS A 30 2.83 -1.72 6.96
CA HIS A 30 3.43 -0.44 6.63
C HIS A 30 3.71 -0.40 5.13
N PHE A 31 3.47 0.75 4.52
CA PHE A 31 3.54 0.96 3.09
C PHE A 31 4.36 2.20 2.76
N THR A 32 5.09 2.12 1.66
CA THR A 32 5.58 3.31 0.94
C THR A 32 5.75 2.96 -0.54
N GLY A 33 5.97 3.97 -1.36
CA GLY A 33 6.25 3.85 -2.78
C GLY A 33 6.91 5.10 -3.32
N ASP A 34 7.68 4.94 -4.40
CA ASP A 34 8.09 6.12 -5.16
C ASP A 34 6.89 6.71 -5.93
N PRO A 35 6.96 7.97 -6.39
CA PRO A 35 5.81 8.62 -7.04
C PRO A 35 5.22 7.83 -8.21
N ALA A 36 6.08 7.18 -9.02
CA ALA A 36 5.65 6.31 -10.11
C ALA A 36 4.90 5.07 -9.58
N GLY A 37 5.41 4.43 -8.53
CA GLY A 37 4.78 3.29 -7.87
C GLY A 37 3.41 3.62 -7.28
N CYS A 38 3.31 4.76 -6.59
CA CYS A 38 2.06 5.25 -6.04
C CYS A 38 1.03 5.55 -7.13
N ARG A 39 1.42 6.25 -8.20
CA ARG A 39 0.54 6.52 -9.34
C ARG A 39 0.07 5.24 -10.02
N SER A 40 0.99 4.31 -10.21
CA SER A 40 0.78 3.01 -10.84
C SER A 40 -0.27 2.18 -10.09
N ILE A 41 -0.15 2.03 -8.76
CA ILE A 41 -1.16 1.30 -7.97
C ILE A 41 -2.49 2.03 -7.90
N ARG A 42 -2.52 3.37 -7.85
CA ARG A 42 -3.79 4.11 -7.93
C ARG A 42 -4.49 3.85 -9.26
N ASN A 43 -3.76 3.90 -10.38
CA ASN A 43 -4.34 3.58 -11.68
C ASN A 43 -4.92 2.16 -11.72
N LEU A 44 -4.25 1.18 -11.09
CA LEU A 44 -4.79 -0.17 -10.96
C LEU A 44 -6.10 -0.20 -10.14
N LEU A 45 -6.10 0.45 -8.97
CA LEU A 45 -7.27 0.52 -8.09
C LEU A 45 -8.46 1.19 -8.80
N ASP A 46 -8.21 2.26 -9.55
CA ASP A 46 -9.24 2.97 -10.33
C ASP A 46 -9.84 2.07 -11.42
N ARG A 47 -9.02 1.29 -12.14
CA ARG A 47 -9.50 0.31 -13.12
C ARG A 47 -10.32 -0.81 -12.48
N MET A 48 -9.90 -1.29 -11.30
CA MET A 48 -10.62 -2.33 -10.56
C MET A 48 -12.00 -1.84 -10.08
N HIS A 49 -12.10 -0.59 -9.63
CA HIS A 49 -13.33 -0.03 -9.06
C HIS A 49 -14.53 -0.08 -10.04
N GLY A 50 -14.28 0.07 -11.34
CA GLY A 50 -15.31 0.06 -12.39
C GLY A 50 -15.77 -1.31 -12.87
N GLY A 51 -15.23 -2.41 -12.33
CA GLY A 51 -15.47 -3.77 -12.82
C GLY A 51 -16.01 -4.75 -11.76
N GLY A 52 -16.15 -6.01 -12.16
CA GLY A 52 -16.45 -7.13 -11.25
C GLY A 52 -15.24 -7.56 -10.42
N ALA A 53 -15.39 -8.66 -9.67
CA ALA A 53 -14.29 -9.24 -8.92
C ALA A 53 -13.11 -9.60 -9.85
N CYS A 54 -11.91 -9.18 -9.48
CA CYS A 54 -10.71 -9.36 -10.30
C CYS A 54 -9.45 -9.32 -9.44
N HIS A 55 -8.30 -9.64 -10.05
CA HIS A 55 -7.01 -9.54 -9.36
C HIS A 55 -5.88 -9.15 -10.30
N ARG A 56 -4.80 -8.59 -9.73
CA ARG A 56 -3.48 -8.44 -10.36
C ARG A 56 -2.39 -8.78 -9.34
N THR A 57 -1.23 -9.18 -9.85
CA THR A 57 -0.03 -9.36 -9.03
C THR A 57 0.92 -8.20 -9.27
N ILE A 58 1.41 -7.62 -8.18
CA ILE A 58 2.33 -6.51 -8.11
C ILE A 58 3.65 -7.05 -7.56
N LYS A 59 4.77 -6.65 -8.15
CA LYS A 59 6.11 -6.91 -7.61
C LYS A 59 6.40 -5.93 -6.48
N LEU A 60 6.81 -6.45 -5.34
CA LEU A 60 7.28 -5.66 -4.22
C LEU A 60 8.80 -5.54 -4.26
N SER A 61 9.30 -4.36 -3.94
CA SER A 61 10.72 -4.12 -3.78
C SER A 61 11.17 -4.49 -2.35
N PRO A 62 12.40 -5.00 -2.17
CA PRO A 62 12.94 -5.22 -0.84
C PRO A 62 13.01 -3.92 -0.04
N VAL A 63 12.58 -3.97 1.22
CA VAL A 63 12.62 -2.82 2.12
C VAL A 63 14.08 -2.56 2.52
N THR A 64 14.53 -1.33 2.35
CA THR A 64 15.91 -0.91 2.63
C THR A 64 16.01 -0.25 4.00
N GLU A 65 17.23 -0.15 4.54
CA GLU A 65 17.48 0.58 5.79
C GLU A 65 17.07 2.06 5.70
N ALA A 66 17.25 2.70 4.54
CA ALA A 66 16.80 4.06 4.32
C ALA A 66 15.27 4.21 4.44
N ILE A 67 14.50 3.20 4.03
CA ILE A 67 13.05 3.21 4.24
C ILE A 67 12.73 2.99 5.72
N LEU A 68 13.45 2.11 6.41
CA LEU A 68 13.24 1.83 7.83
C LEU A 68 13.70 2.97 8.75
N SER A 69 14.56 3.87 8.29
CA SER A 69 14.94 5.07 9.04
C SER A 69 13.85 6.13 9.04
N VAL A 70 12.94 6.13 8.05
CA VAL A 70 11.85 7.12 7.98
C VAL A 70 10.92 7.04 9.20
N PRO A 71 10.38 5.86 9.58
CA PRO A 71 9.61 5.74 10.81
C PRO A 71 10.48 5.74 12.07
N ASN A 72 11.79 5.53 11.94
CA ASN A 72 12.78 5.49 13.02
C ASN A 72 12.38 4.59 14.22
N TYR A 73 11.77 3.43 13.95
CA TYR A 73 11.29 2.51 14.99
C TYR A 73 12.22 1.30 15.19
N LYS A 74 12.35 0.46 14.15
CA LYS A 74 13.24 -0.70 14.13
C LYS A 74 13.81 -0.88 12.73
N PHE A 75 15.06 -1.32 12.63
CA PHE A 75 15.72 -1.61 11.36
C PHE A 75 15.59 -3.08 10.95
N ARG A 76 14.50 -3.73 11.36
CA ARG A 76 14.21 -5.14 11.05
C ARG A 76 12.75 -5.33 10.70
N THR A 77 12.48 -6.01 9.59
CA THR A 77 11.15 -6.42 9.16
C THR A 77 10.87 -7.87 9.58
N GLU A 78 9.59 -8.20 9.66
CA GLU A 78 9.12 -9.57 9.75
C GLU A 78 8.67 -10.06 8.38
N GLY A 79 9.33 -11.11 7.90
CA GLY A 79 9.15 -11.61 6.54
C GLY A 79 9.87 -10.78 5.48
N ARG A 80 9.93 -11.36 4.28
CA ARG A 80 10.38 -10.72 3.05
C ARG A 80 9.37 -11.07 1.98
N PHE A 81 8.73 -10.05 1.42
CA PHE A 81 7.65 -10.22 0.46
C PHE A 81 8.07 -9.64 -0.88
N GLU A 82 8.06 -10.47 -1.92
CA GLU A 82 8.47 -10.06 -3.27
C GLU A 82 7.28 -9.84 -4.20
N LYS A 83 6.09 -10.30 -3.79
CA LYS A 83 4.86 -10.22 -4.57
C LYS A 83 3.68 -9.87 -3.68
N LEU A 84 2.79 -9.05 -4.23
CA LEU A 84 1.49 -8.72 -3.69
C LEU A 84 0.41 -9.07 -4.71
N ARG A 85 -0.43 -10.04 -4.41
CA ARG A 85 -1.66 -10.31 -5.15
C ARG A 85 -2.75 -9.40 -4.61
N LEU A 86 -3.14 -8.40 -5.38
CA LEU A 86 -4.25 -7.50 -5.08
C LEU A 86 -5.52 -8.11 -5.65
N GLU A 87 -6.46 -8.43 -4.76
CA GLU A 87 -7.78 -8.96 -5.09
C GLU A 87 -8.84 -7.91 -4.80
N TYR A 88 -9.56 -7.51 -5.84
CA TYR A 88 -10.75 -6.70 -5.69
C TYR A 88 -11.98 -7.60 -5.59
N ARG A 89 -12.70 -7.47 -4.48
CA ARG A 89 -13.96 -8.17 -4.22
C ARG A 89 -14.98 -7.10 -3.81
N PRO A 90 -15.88 -6.65 -4.72
CA PRO A 90 -16.73 -5.49 -4.48
C PRO A 90 -17.46 -5.49 -3.13
N ASP A 91 -18.01 -6.64 -2.75
CA ASP A 91 -18.81 -6.84 -1.53
C ASP A 91 -17.97 -7.06 -0.25
N PHE A 92 -16.64 -7.13 -0.37
CA PHE A 92 -15.78 -7.29 0.80
C PHE A 92 -15.78 -6.01 1.64
N PRO A 93 -16.09 -6.06 2.95
CA PRO A 93 -16.37 -4.85 3.73
C PRO A 93 -15.11 -4.06 4.13
N ASP A 94 -13.96 -4.71 4.13
CA ASP A 94 -12.75 -4.27 4.83
C ASP A 94 -11.50 -4.25 3.93
N LEU A 95 -10.34 -3.99 4.54
CA LEU A 95 -9.01 -4.22 3.99
C LEU A 95 -8.37 -5.37 4.75
N LEU A 96 -7.94 -6.39 4.00
CA LEU A 96 -7.20 -7.52 4.55
C LEU A 96 -5.87 -7.65 3.82
N LEU A 97 -4.82 -7.92 4.56
CA LEU A 97 -3.51 -8.24 4.02
C LEU A 97 -2.90 -9.35 4.84
N GLU A 98 -2.62 -10.46 4.20
CA GLU A 98 -2.12 -11.66 4.84
C GLU A 98 -1.06 -12.36 3.97
N PRO A 99 -0.06 -13.02 4.59
CA PRO A 99 0.83 -13.91 3.86
C PRO A 99 0.09 -15.15 3.39
N ALA A 100 0.25 -15.52 2.11
CA ALA A 100 -0.24 -16.78 1.55
C ALA A 100 0.70 -17.23 0.41
N ASP A 101 1.08 -18.52 0.42
CA ASP A 101 1.85 -19.17 -0.65
C ASP A 101 3.10 -18.40 -1.14
N GLY A 102 3.87 -17.84 -0.21
CA GLY A 102 5.09 -17.08 -0.53
C GLY A 102 4.86 -15.68 -1.10
N ALA A 103 3.61 -15.19 -1.09
CA ALA A 103 3.23 -13.84 -1.46
C ALA A 103 2.41 -13.18 -0.33
N LEU A 104 2.14 -11.89 -0.50
CA LEU A 104 1.08 -11.21 0.22
C LEU A 104 -0.19 -11.23 -0.62
N VAL A 105 -1.34 -11.43 0.01
CA VAL A 105 -2.66 -11.27 -0.61
C VAL A 105 -3.35 -10.10 0.05
N MET A 106 -3.64 -9.04 -0.72
CA MET A 106 -4.45 -7.91 -0.29
C MET A 106 -5.86 -8.08 -0.84
N THR A 107 -6.85 -8.20 0.04
CA THR A 107 -8.25 -8.15 -0.36
C THR A 107 -8.81 -6.77 -0.05
N VAL A 108 -9.40 -6.12 -1.06
CA VAL A 108 -10.04 -4.82 -0.95
C VAL A 108 -11.43 -4.88 -1.58
N GLY A 109 -12.42 -4.30 -0.89
CA GLY A 109 -13.74 -4.07 -1.48
C GLY A 109 -14.05 -2.61 -1.71
N MET A 110 -15.21 -2.37 -2.33
CA MET A 110 -15.57 -1.09 -2.92
C MET A 110 -15.50 0.08 -1.91
N HIS A 111 -15.97 -0.15 -0.68
CA HIS A 111 -16.04 0.89 0.35
C HIS A 111 -14.67 1.38 0.84
N ARG A 112 -13.65 0.53 0.79
CA ARG A 112 -12.30 0.84 1.29
C ARG A 112 -11.32 1.17 0.20
N LEU A 113 -11.61 0.79 -1.05
CA LEU A 113 -10.78 1.08 -2.22
C LEU A 113 -10.43 2.56 -2.31
N ARG A 114 -11.42 3.47 -2.16
CA ARG A 114 -11.18 4.92 -2.23
C ARG A 114 -10.20 5.42 -1.15
N ALA A 115 -10.29 4.89 0.06
CA ALA A 115 -9.37 5.27 1.15
C ALA A 115 -7.94 4.79 0.87
N LEU A 116 -7.80 3.59 0.31
CA LEU A 116 -6.51 3.06 -0.11
C LEU A 116 -5.91 3.88 -1.27
N THR A 117 -6.72 4.22 -2.28
CA THR A 117 -6.30 5.10 -3.39
C THR A 117 -5.85 6.46 -2.87
N ALA A 118 -6.59 7.06 -1.93
CA ALA A 118 -6.23 8.34 -1.33
C ALA A 118 -4.92 8.28 -0.55
N ALA A 119 -4.69 7.22 0.25
CA ALA A 119 -3.44 7.03 0.97
C ALA A 119 -2.23 6.99 0.04
N PHE A 120 -2.31 6.27 -1.09
CA PHE A 120 -1.23 6.29 -2.08
C PHE A 120 -1.10 7.64 -2.80
N ALA A 121 -2.16 8.43 -2.92
CA ALA A 121 -2.08 9.76 -3.53
C ALA A 121 -1.32 10.74 -2.62
N GLU A 122 -1.51 10.63 -1.31
CA GLU A 122 -0.76 11.39 -0.31
C GLU A 122 0.73 11.00 -0.31
N VAL A 123 1.05 9.70 -0.36
CA VAL A 123 2.45 9.24 -0.46
C VAL A 123 3.12 9.68 -1.77
N GLU A 124 2.39 9.70 -2.89
CA GLU A 124 2.92 10.15 -4.19
C GLU A 124 3.49 11.57 -4.13
N ILE A 125 2.83 12.46 -3.38
CA ILE A 125 3.25 13.86 -3.23
C ILE A 125 4.16 14.10 -2.03
N GLY A 126 4.61 13.03 -1.35
CA GLY A 126 5.58 13.10 -0.26
C GLY A 126 4.99 13.27 1.13
N LEU A 127 3.68 13.10 1.29
CA LEU A 127 3.07 12.98 2.62
C LEU A 127 3.29 11.56 3.18
N GLY A 128 3.18 11.43 4.50
CA GLY A 128 3.34 10.17 5.23
C GLY A 128 3.16 10.41 6.72
N ASP A 129 3.50 9.41 7.52
CA ASP A 129 3.22 9.38 8.97
C ASP A 129 1.72 9.48 9.28
N PHE A 130 0.94 8.68 8.58
CA PHE A 130 -0.49 8.52 8.82
C PHE A 130 -0.92 7.07 8.67
N GLY A 131 -2.06 6.74 9.27
CA GLY A 131 -2.65 5.41 9.19
C GLY A 131 -4.05 5.46 8.62
N ILE A 132 -4.43 4.44 7.83
CA ILE A 132 -5.82 4.23 7.44
C ILE A 132 -6.44 3.08 8.23
N PRO A 133 -7.71 3.19 8.64
CA PRO A 133 -8.42 2.09 9.27
C PRO A 133 -8.69 0.98 8.24
N THR A 134 -8.46 -0.26 8.66
CA THR A 134 -8.65 -1.45 7.81
C THR A 134 -10.06 -2.01 7.88
N SER A 135 -10.81 -1.73 8.96
CA SER A 135 -12.20 -2.11 9.08
C SER A 135 -13.01 -1.03 9.79
N ARG A 136 -14.33 -1.24 9.91
CA ARG A 136 -15.18 -0.39 10.77
C ARG A 136 -14.95 -0.66 12.27
N SER A 137 -14.32 -1.79 12.61
CA SER A 137 -14.01 -2.14 14.00
C SER A 137 -12.81 -1.35 14.51
N HIS A 138 -12.97 -0.68 15.65
CA HIS A 138 -11.89 0.01 16.36
C HIS A 138 -10.80 -0.95 16.90
N LYS A 139 -11.00 -2.26 16.81
CA LYS A 139 -10.01 -3.27 17.22
C LYS A 139 -9.03 -3.62 16.09
N ALA A 140 -9.36 -3.34 14.84
CA ALA A 140 -8.50 -3.69 13.72
C ALA A 140 -7.28 -2.76 13.67
N LEU A 141 -6.11 -3.33 13.36
CA LEU A 141 -4.88 -2.58 13.23
C LEU A 141 -4.95 -1.68 11.98
N ALA A 142 -4.53 -0.43 12.13
CA ALA A 142 -4.38 0.48 11.01
C ALA A 142 -3.23 0.03 10.10
N TRP A 143 -3.28 0.46 8.84
CA TRP A 143 -2.15 0.37 7.93
C TRP A 143 -1.46 1.72 7.85
N MET A 144 -0.15 1.74 8.07
CA MET A 144 0.64 2.96 8.16
C MET A 144 1.30 3.27 6.81
N PHE A 145 1.33 4.54 6.44
CA PHE A 145 1.91 5.04 5.20
C PHE A 145 3.03 6.03 5.50
N TRP A 146 4.12 5.92 4.74
CA TRP A 146 5.33 6.72 4.94
C TRP A 146 5.76 7.32 3.60
N TRP A 147 6.35 8.52 3.65
CA TRP A 147 6.98 9.09 2.46
C TRP A 147 8.21 8.26 2.06
N MET A 148 8.56 8.28 0.78
CA MET A 148 9.75 7.61 0.27
C MET A 148 10.98 8.49 0.55
N PRO A 149 12.04 7.97 1.19
CA PRO A 149 13.27 8.72 1.39
C PRO A 149 13.97 9.02 0.06
N SER A 150 14.79 10.07 0.05
CA SER A 150 15.66 10.45 -1.08
C SER A 150 14.94 10.79 -2.39
N ILE A 151 13.64 11.07 -2.32
CA ILE A 151 12.87 11.66 -3.43
C ILE A 151 12.73 13.16 -3.18
N ASN A 152 13.00 13.95 -4.21
CA ASN A 152 12.74 15.38 -4.18
C ASN A 152 11.29 15.65 -4.61
N TYR A 153 10.39 15.74 -3.64
CA TYR A 153 8.98 16.08 -3.83
C TYR A 153 8.80 17.58 -4.08
N ASN A 154 9.40 18.11 -5.15
CA ASN A 154 9.23 19.51 -5.54
C ASN A 154 7.83 19.82 -6.12
N TYR A 155 6.92 18.84 -6.15
CA TYR A 155 5.52 19.05 -6.45
C TYR A 155 4.75 19.39 -5.17
N GLY A 156 4.64 20.67 -4.84
CA GLY A 156 3.62 21.15 -3.89
C GLY A 156 4.09 21.69 -2.55
N ARG A 157 5.29 22.27 -2.43
CA ARG A 157 5.47 23.31 -1.39
C ARG A 157 4.50 24.45 -1.69
N ARG A 158 3.35 24.47 -1.03
CA ARG A 158 2.80 25.76 -0.61
C ARG A 158 3.76 26.26 0.46
N LEU A 159 4.50 27.31 0.10
CA LEU A 159 5.10 28.22 1.07
C LEU A 159 4.02 28.71 2.04
#